data_AF-A0A8K1D4B4-F1
#
_entry.id   AF-A0A8K1D4B4-F1
#
_cell.length_a   1.000
_cell.length_b   1.000
_cell.length_c   1.000
_cell.angle_alpha   90.00
_cell.angle_beta   90.00
_cell.angle_gamma   90.00
#
_symmetry.space_group_name_H-M   'P 1'
#
loop_
_entity.id
_entity.type
_entity.pdbx_description
1 polymer ?
#
loop_
_entity_poly.entity_id
_entity_poly.type
_entity_poly.pdbx_seq_one_letter_code
_entity_poly.pdbx_strand_id
1 'polypeptide(L)'
;HINVGSDFQAELPELQSRPPSEDEEPASLVWKPWEEDDSDMEKPDKVRELLDMASSRGIPGAQAQLELALHCLHQARGSVPEALEMFLSGGPPTPQGHPLADYHYSGCDRWTPEEKESFQKAFHTYGKDFHLIQKQIQTKTVAQCVEYYYSWKKQQKPASTPAAQVTKSRHASRVRKLGEGHKTCWPALPDT
;
A
#
# COMPACT_ATOMS: atom_id res chain seq x y z
N HIS A 1 14.01 11.31 -34.65
CA HIS A 1 15.19 10.62 -35.20
C HIS A 1 15.59 9.56 -34.19
N ILE A 2 15.79 8.31 -34.60
CA ILE A 2 16.24 7.22 -33.72
C ILE A 2 17.68 6.92 -34.14
N ASN A 3 18.62 6.93 -33.19
CA ASN A 3 20.02 6.65 -33.46
C ASN A 3 20.24 5.13 -33.48
N VAL A 4 21.01 4.64 -34.46
CA VAL A 4 21.30 3.21 -34.65
C VAL A 4 22.82 3.05 -34.71
N GLY A 5 23.35 2.07 -33.98
CA GLY A 5 24.79 1.79 -33.84
C GLY A 5 25.12 1.11 -32.51
N SER A 6 26.32 0.54 -32.39
CA SER A 6 26.81 -0.14 -31.17
C SER A 6 26.75 0.76 -29.93
N ASP A 7 26.92 2.07 -30.11
CA ASP A 7 26.90 3.05 -29.01
C ASP A 7 25.47 3.34 -28.50
N PHE A 8 24.45 2.86 -29.21
CA PHE A 8 23.04 3.15 -28.92
C PHE A 8 22.18 1.90 -28.71
N GLN A 9 22.65 0.73 -29.16
CA GLN A 9 21.92 -0.53 -29.07
C GLN A 9 22.47 -1.37 -27.91
N ALA A 10 21.57 -2.03 -27.18
CA ALA A 10 21.98 -2.94 -26.12
C ALA A 10 22.70 -4.17 -26.68
N GLU A 11 23.73 -4.63 -25.97
CA GLU A 11 24.33 -5.93 -26.22
C GLU A 11 23.36 -7.02 -25.75
N LEU A 12 22.91 -7.86 -26.68
CA LEU A 12 22.01 -8.97 -26.36
C LEU A 12 22.85 -10.13 -25.83
N PRO A 13 22.63 -10.58 -24.57
CA PRO A 13 23.37 -11.72 -24.05
C PRO A 13 22.98 -13.01 -24.78
N GLU A 14 23.93 -13.93 -24.89
CA GLU A 14 23.68 -15.26 -25.47
C GLU A 14 22.70 -16.06 -24.59
N LEU A 15 21.88 -16.89 -25.24
CA LEU A 15 20.91 -17.71 -24.54
C LEU A 15 21.62 -18.78 -23.68
N GLN A 16 21.50 -18.66 -22.37
CA GLN A 16 22.04 -19.66 -21.44
C GLN A 16 21.06 -20.83 -21.28
N SER A 17 21.56 -22.05 -21.46
CA SER A 17 20.77 -23.30 -21.30
C SER A 17 20.69 -23.79 -19.85
N ARG A 18 21.54 -23.24 -18.96
CA ARG A 18 21.61 -23.57 -17.54
C ARG A 18 21.11 -22.35 -16.75
N PRO A 19 20.30 -22.53 -15.69
CA PRO A 19 19.95 -21.42 -14.82
C PRO A 19 21.24 -20.80 -14.23
N PRO A 20 21.27 -19.46 -14.07
CA PRO A 20 22.38 -18.80 -13.38
C PRO A 20 22.57 -19.43 -11.99
N SER A 21 23.83 -19.49 -11.53
CA SER A 21 24.17 -19.95 -10.18
C SER A 21 23.47 -19.08 -9.14
N GLU A 22 22.89 -19.70 -8.10
CA GLU A 22 22.22 -19.05 -6.97
C GLU A 22 23.15 -18.12 -6.15
N ASP A 23 24.45 -18.10 -6.45
CA ASP A 23 25.49 -17.41 -5.68
C ASP A 23 25.40 -15.86 -5.74
N GLU A 24 24.59 -15.26 -6.62
CA GLU A 24 24.42 -13.81 -6.70
C GLU A 24 22.96 -13.40 -6.95
N GLU A 25 22.04 -13.70 -6.03
CA GLU A 25 20.76 -12.99 -6.02
C GLU A 25 20.93 -11.62 -5.31
N PRO A 26 20.83 -10.48 -6.01
CA PRO A 26 20.91 -9.15 -5.38
C PRO A 26 19.65 -8.80 -4.58
N ALA A 27 18.64 -9.68 -4.57
CA ALA A 27 17.37 -9.48 -3.92
C ALA A 27 17.36 -10.14 -2.55
N SER A 28 16.64 -9.52 -1.62
CA SER A 28 16.39 -10.10 -0.30
C SER A 28 14.96 -10.60 -0.21
N LEU A 29 14.77 -11.82 0.29
CA LEU A 29 13.45 -12.39 0.50
C LEU A 29 12.75 -11.67 1.65
N VAL A 30 11.68 -10.95 1.33
CA VAL A 30 10.88 -10.18 2.31
C VAL A 30 9.56 -10.85 2.67
N TRP A 31 9.09 -11.79 1.85
CA TRP A 31 7.85 -12.53 2.08
C TRP A 31 7.90 -13.88 1.39
N LYS A 32 7.33 -14.90 2.03
CA LYS A 32 7.01 -16.17 1.39
C LYS A 32 5.64 -16.68 1.84
N PRO A 33 4.88 -17.33 0.96
CA PRO A 33 3.71 -18.11 1.38
C PRO A 33 4.13 -19.17 2.40
N TRP A 34 3.31 -19.37 3.42
CA TRP A 34 3.50 -20.46 4.38
C TRP A 34 2.61 -21.62 3.94
N GLU A 35 3.21 -22.78 3.73
CA GLU A 35 2.46 -24.00 3.39
C GLU A 35 1.43 -24.27 4.50
N GLU A 36 0.19 -24.48 4.08
CA GLU A 36 -0.92 -24.84 4.95
C GLU A 36 -0.64 -26.23 5.51
N ASP A 37 -0.20 -26.34 6.76
CA ASP A 37 -0.73 -27.45 7.54
C ASP A 37 -2.19 -27.06 7.79
N ASP A 38 -3.09 -27.56 6.93
CA ASP A 38 -4.55 -27.37 6.92
C ASP A 38 -5.24 -27.72 8.26
N SER A 39 -4.45 -28.17 9.24
CA SER A 39 -4.85 -28.52 10.59
C SER A 39 -5.31 -27.33 11.43
N ASP A 40 -4.96 -26.08 11.08
CA ASP A 40 -5.31 -24.89 11.87
C ASP A 40 -6.16 -23.88 11.07
N MET A 41 -7.45 -24.21 10.94
CA MET A 41 -8.48 -23.39 10.27
C MET A 41 -8.59 -21.95 10.80
N GLU A 42 -8.04 -21.63 11.98
CA GLU A 42 -8.17 -20.31 12.61
C GLU A 42 -7.05 -19.33 12.23
N LYS A 43 -5.96 -19.81 11.62
CA LYS A 43 -4.82 -18.96 11.21
C LYS A 43 -5.19 -17.77 10.31
N PRO A 44 -5.98 -17.93 9.22
CA PRO A 44 -6.31 -16.79 8.35
C PRO A 44 -7.10 -15.70 9.08
N ASP A 45 -7.99 -16.07 10.00
CA ASP A 45 -8.76 -15.11 10.80
C ASP A 45 -7.86 -14.34 11.77
N LYS A 46 -6.92 -15.03 12.43
CA LYS A 46 -5.93 -14.40 13.32
C LYS A 46 -5.00 -13.43 12.58
N VAL A 47 -4.56 -13.80 11.37
CA VAL A 47 -3.78 -12.89 10.51
C VAL A 47 -4.63 -11.67 10.13
N ARG A 48 -5.89 -11.86 9.78
CA ARG A 48 -6.79 -10.76 9.44
C ARG A 48 -7.02 -9.81 10.62
N GLU A 49 -7.14 -10.34 11.84
CA GLU A 49 -7.23 -9.53 13.06
C GLU A 49 -5.98 -8.68 13.28
N LEU A 50 -4.77 -9.24 13.10
CA LEU A 50 -3.52 -8.49 13.14
C LEU A 50 -3.51 -7.34 12.12
N LEU A 51 -3.93 -7.59 10.88
CA LEU A 51 -3.96 -6.57 9.83
C LEU A 51 -5.03 -5.51 10.08
N ASP A 52 -6.18 -5.87 10.65
CA ASP A 52 -7.23 -4.92 11.04
C ASP A 52 -6.75 -4.01 12.18
N MET A 53 -6.03 -4.58 13.16
CA MET A 53 -5.37 -3.83 14.23
C MET A 53 -4.33 -2.84 13.66
N ALA A 54 -3.46 -3.31 12.77
CA ALA A 54 -2.45 -2.48 12.10
C ALA A 54 -3.08 -1.40 11.20
N SER A 55 -4.29 -1.63 10.70
CA SER A 55 -5.03 -0.69 9.84
C SER A 55 -6.06 0.16 10.60
N SER A 56 -6.08 0.08 11.94
CA SER A 56 -7.12 0.69 12.76
C SER A 56 -7.24 2.20 12.50
N ARG A 57 -8.50 2.65 12.40
CA ARG A 57 -8.82 4.01 11.95
C ARG A 57 -8.35 5.05 12.96
N GLY A 58 -7.54 5.99 12.50
CA GLY A 58 -7.09 7.15 13.29
C GLY A 58 -5.57 7.27 13.39
N ILE A 59 -4.83 6.28 12.90
CA ILE A 59 -3.37 6.32 12.92
C ILE A 59 -2.83 6.83 11.57
N PRO A 60 -2.09 7.96 11.55
CA PRO A 60 -1.31 8.34 10.39
C PRO A 60 -0.31 7.23 10.04
N GLY A 61 -0.24 6.85 8.77
CA GLY A 61 0.66 5.77 8.33
C GLY A 61 0.09 4.35 8.46
N ALA A 62 -1.23 4.16 8.48
CA ALA A 62 -1.87 2.83 8.49
C ALA A 62 -1.29 1.84 7.44
N GLN A 63 -0.89 2.34 6.27
CA GLN A 63 -0.22 1.51 5.26
C GLN A 63 1.20 1.09 5.68
N ALA A 64 1.99 1.98 6.29
CA ALA A 64 3.27 1.63 6.92
C ALA A 64 3.09 0.55 7.99
N GLN A 65 2.05 0.69 8.79
CA GLN A 65 1.77 -0.24 9.88
C GLN A 65 1.37 -1.61 9.35
N LEU A 66 0.60 -1.67 8.26
CA LEU A 66 0.30 -2.92 7.58
C LEU A 66 1.57 -3.61 7.06
N GLU A 67 2.44 -2.85 6.41
CA GLU A 67 3.69 -3.36 5.87
C GLU A 67 4.64 -3.86 6.97
N LEU A 68 4.74 -3.12 8.08
CA LEU A 68 5.48 -3.54 9.27
C LEU A 68 4.89 -4.81 9.89
N ALA A 69 3.56 -4.89 10.01
CA ALA A 69 2.88 -6.07 10.54
C ALA A 69 3.14 -7.32 9.68
N LEU A 70 3.15 -7.18 8.35
CA LEU A 70 3.51 -8.25 7.43
C LEU A 70 4.98 -8.65 7.57
N HIS A 71 5.90 -7.70 7.74
CA HIS A 71 7.29 -8.03 8.04
C HIS A 71 7.44 -8.80 9.35
N CYS A 72 6.77 -8.35 10.42
CA CYS A 72 6.75 -9.06 11.70
C CYS A 72 6.21 -10.49 11.54
N LEU A 73 5.15 -10.67 10.75
CA LEU A 73 4.56 -12.00 10.49
C LEU A 73 5.51 -12.92 9.72
N HIS A 74 6.23 -12.37 8.74
CA HIS A 74 7.28 -13.12 8.04
C HIS A 74 8.41 -13.52 9.00
N GLN A 75 8.88 -12.58 9.82
CA GLN A 75 9.95 -12.82 10.78
C GLN A 75 9.56 -13.85 11.85
N ALA A 76 8.29 -13.83 12.28
CA ALA A 76 7.69 -14.79 13.20
C ALA A 76 7.39 -16.15 12.58
N ARG A 77 7.74 -16.36 11.29
CA ARG A 77 7.48 -17.61 10.56
C ARG A 77 6.01 -18.03 10.58
N GLY A 78 5.10 -17.05 10.53
CA GLY A 78 3.65 -17.29 10.60
C GLY A 78 3.05 -17.35 12.00
N SER A 79 3.84 -17.20 13.07
CA SER A 79 3.33 -17.10 14.45
C SER A 79 2.72 -15.71 14.69
N VAL A 80 1.38 -15.64 14.69
CA VAL A 80 0.64 -14.40 14.98
C VAL A 80 0.98 -13.77 16.35
N PRO A 81 1.07 -14.51 17.48
CA PRO A 81 1.39 -13.88 18.76
C PRO A 81 2.80 -13.27 18.79
N GLU A 82 3.81 -13.94 18.24
CA GLU A 82 5.17 -13.41 18.12
C GLU A 82 5.22 -12.20 17.18
N ALA A 83 4.48 -12.24 16.06
CA ALA A 83 4.36 -11.13 15.14
C ALA A 83 3.75 -9.89 15.81
N LEU A 84 2.73 -10.09 16.63
CA LEU A 84 2.09 -9.02 17.38
C LEU A 84 3.04 -8.40 18.41
N GLU A 85 3.81 -9.22 19.13
CA GLU A 85 4.81 -8.72 20.08
C GLU A 85 5.89 -7.87 19.39
N MET A 86 6.42 -8.33 18.25
CA MET A 86 7.36 -7.56 17.43
C MET A 86 6.75 -6.26 16.90
N PHE A 87 5.50 -6.30 16.41
CA PHE A 87 4.79 -5.12 15.92
C PHE A 87 4.61 -4.06 17.02
N LEU A 88 4.17 -4.47 18.21
CA LEU A 88 3.98 -3.57 19.35
C LEU A 88 5.31 -3.03 19.91
N SER A 89 6.40 -3.78 19.74
CA SER A 89 7.75 -3.35 20.13
C SER A 89 8.39 -2.38 19.14
N GLY A 90 7.72 -2.04 18.04
CA GLY A 90 8.20 -1.11 17.02
C GLY A 90 8.91 -1.76 15.84
N GLY A 91 8.88 -3.09 15.74
CA GLY A 91 9.40 -3.85 14.61
C GLY A 91 10.16 -5.12 15.02
N PRO A 92 10.52 -5.95 14.03
CA PRO A 92 11.30 -7.15 14.29
C PRO A 92 12.72 -6.79 14.75
N PRO A 93 13.36 -7.66 15.55
CA PRO A 93 14.76 -7.50 15.90
C PRO A 93 15.60 -7.59 14.62
N THR A 94 16.27 -6.50 14.26
CA THR A 94 17.16 -6.43 13.10
C THR A 94 18.61 -6.62 13.54
N PRO A 95 19.17 -7.85 13.45
CA PRO A 95 20.59 -8.05 13.70
C PRO A 95 21.43 -7.24 12.71
N GLN A 96 22.65 -6.89 13.12
CA GLN A 96 23.56 -6.10 12.29
C GLN A 96 23.83 -6.81 10.96
N GLY A 97 23.47 -6.17 9.83
CA GLY A 97 23.57 -6.74 8.48
C GLY A 97 22.28 -7.34 7.93
N HIS A 98 21.14 -7.23 8.62
CA HIS A 98 19.85 -7.61 8.06
C HIS A 98 19.50 -6.74 6.84
N PRO A 99 19.01 -7.30 5.72
CA PRO A 99 18.74 -6.53 4.50
C PRO A 99 17.69 -5.42 4.65
N LEU A 100 16.82 -5.53 5.66
CA LEU A 100 15.81 -4.52 5.99
C LEU A 100 16.15 -3.73 7.26
N ALA A 101 17.40 -3.75 7.74
CA ALA A 101 17.81 -3.06 8.96
C ALA A 101 17.61 -1.54 8.90
N ASP A 102 17.79 -0.96 7.72
CA ASP A 102 17.60 0.46 7.41
C ASP A 102 16.34 0.72 6.56
N TYR A 103 15.46 -0.27 6.45
CA TYR A 103 14.24 -0.14 5.68
C TYR A 103 13.29 0.89 6.30
N HIS A 104 12.85 1.84 5.48
CA HIS A 104 11.94 2.91 5.89
C HIS A 104 10.49 2.57 5.55
N TYR A 105 9.69 2.24 6.57
CA TYR A 105 8.25 2.04 6.42
C TYR A 105 7.54 3.39 6.19
N SER A 106 6.94 3.55 5.02
CA SER A 106 6.34 4.83 4.61
C SER A 106 5.15 5.22 5.48
N GLY A 107 5.27 6.31 6.24
CA GLY A 107 4.27 6.80 7.18
C GLY A 107 4.59 6.55 8.65
N CYS A 108 5.75 5.92 8.96
CA CYS A 108 6.22 5.75 10.33
C CYS A 108 6.82 7.05 10.94
N ASP A 109 7.11 8.05 10.11
CA ASP A 109 7.70 9.30 10.57
C ASP A 109 6.76 10.07 11.51
N ARG A 110 7.26 10.38 12.70
CA ARG A 110 6.55 11.24 13.66
C ARG A 110 6.74 12.71 13.29
N TRP A 111 5.62 13.37 13.02
CA TRP A 111 5.55 14.80 12.74
C TRP A 111 4.83 15.52 13.88
N THR A 112 5.54 16.37 14.60
CA THR A 112 4.95 17.19 15.67
C THR A 112 4.07 18.31 15.08
N PRO A 113 3.13 18.88 15.86
CA PRO A 113 2.34 20.02 15.41
C PRO A 113 3.20 21.19 14.91
N GLU A 114 4.31 21.48 15.60
CA GLU A 114 5.26 22.55 15.28
C GLU A 114 5.98 22.29 13.94
N GLU A 115 6.37 21.03 13.69
CA GLU A 115 6.99 20.62 12.42
C GLU A 115 6.00 20.72 11.26
N LYS A 116 4.73 20.34 11.48
CA LYS A 116 3.67 20.45 10.46
C LYS A 116 3.38 21.91 10.12
N GLU A 117 3.32 22.78 11.13
CA GLU A 117 3.13 24.22 10.92
C GLU A 117 4.33 24.83 10.19
N SER A 118 5.55 24.45 10.59
CA SER A 118 6.79 24.90 9.94
C SER A 118 6.86 24.45 8.48
N PHE A 119 6.47 23.20 8.20
CA PHE A 119 6.34 22.69 6.84
C PHE A 119 5.34 23.51 6.02
N GLN A 120 4.16 23.79 6.56
CA GLN A 120 3.15 24.59 5.87
C GLN A 120 3.68 26.00 5.56
N LYS A 121 4.28 26.69 6.53
CA LYS A 121 4.88 28.02 6.31
C LYS A 121 5.94 27.97 5.22
N ALA A 122 6.88 27.02 5.33
CA ALA A 122 7.95 26.85 4.36
C ALA A 122 7.42 26.55 2.95
N PHE A 123 6.40 25.69 2.85
CA PHE A 123 5.75 25.36 1.58
C PHE A 123 5.04 26.56 0.95
N HIS A 124 4.42 27.44 1.75
CA HIS A 124 3.81 28.68 1.23
C HIS A 124 4.88 29.68 0.75
N THR A 125 6.05 29.72 1.39
CA THR A 125 7.14 30.65 1.01
C THR A 125 7.95 30.15 -0.18
N TYR A 126 8.32 28.87 -0.21
CA TYR A 126 9.27 28.31 -1.19
C TYR A 126 8.63 27.36 -2.21
N GLY A 127 7.34 27.05 -2.07
CA GLY A 127 6.66 26.09 -2.94
C GLY A 127 7.18 24.66 -2.75
N LYS A 128 7.57 23.99 -3.84
CA LYS A 128 8.07 22.60 -3.82
C LYS A 128 9.60 22.51 -3.74
N ASP A 129 10.28 23.57 -3.33
CA ASP A 129 11.71 23.48 -3.05
C ASP A 129 11.94 22.77 -1.71
N PHE A 130 12.01 21.43 -1.77
CA PHE A 130 12.14 20.60 -0.58
C PHE A 130 13.49 20.76 0.12
N HIS A 131 14.52 21.29 -0.55
CA HIS A 131 15.80 21.57 0.11
C HIS A 131 15.69 22.81 1.00
N LEU A 132 15.01 23.86 0.55
CA LEU A 132 14.75 25.04 1.38
C LEU A 132 13.75 24.75 2.51
N ILE A 133 12.72 23.95 2.23
CA ILE A 133 11.77 23.49 3.25
C ILE A 133 12.49 22.70 4.34
N GLN A 134 13.35 21.76 3.94
CA GLN A 134 14.15 20.98 4.87
C GLN A 134 15.07 21.87 5.72
N LYS A 135 15.72 22.88 5.13
CA LYS A 135 16.55 23.86 5.88
C LYS A 135 15.75 24.67 6.89
N GLN A 136 14.46 24.91 6.65
CA GLN A 136 13.60 25.61 7.61
C GLN A 136 13.16 24.69 8.77
N ILE A 137 12.86 23.42 8.48
CA ILE A 137 12.41 22.44 9.49
C ILE A 137 13.58 21.90 10.32
N GLN A 138 14.73 21.64 9.69
CA GLN A 138 16.00 21.15 10.24
C GLN A 138 15.96 19.74 10.88
N THR A 139 14.84 19.36 11.49
CA THR A 139 14.65 18.07 12.19
C THR A 139 14.29 16.91 11.29
N LYS A 140 14.02 17.17 10.01
CA LYS A 140 13.61 16.19 9.00
C LYS A 140 14.58 16.18 7.82
N THR A 141 14.65 15.06 7.11
CA THR A 141 15.39 14.95 5.85
C THR A 141 14.54 15.43 4.68
N VAL A 142 15.17 15.65 3.52
CA VAL A 142 14.46 16.03 2.29
C VAL A 142 13.48 14.93 1.89
N ALA A 143 13.87 13.66 1.99
CA ALA A 143 13.02 12.51 1.70
C ALA A 143 11.76 12.50 2.58
N GLN A 144 11.91 12.70 3.89
CA GLN A 144 10.77 12.78 4.82
C GLN A 144 9.84 13.96 4.50
N CYS A 145 10.40 15.11 4.10
CA CYS A 145 9.59 16.28 3.68
C CYS A 145 8.78 15.99 2.41
N VAL A 146 9.37 15.29 1.44
CA VAL A 146 8.69 14.87 0.20
C VAL A 146 7.58 13.87 0.53
N GLU A 147 7.85 12.89 1.39
CA GLU A 147 6.86 11.91 1.81
C GLU A 147 5.66 12.57 2.53
N TYR A 148 5.94 13.46 3.47
CA TYR A 148 4.92 14.22 4.17
C TYR A 148 4.07 15.06 3.22
N TYR A 149 4.67 15.68 2.20
CA TYR A 149 3.93 16.43 1.18
C TYR A 149 2.84 15.60 0.50
N TYR A 150 3.16 14.39 0.06
CA TYR A 150 2.18 13.53 -0.63
C TYR A 150 1.07 13.06 0.30
N SER A 151 1.40 12.74 1.55
CA SER A 151 0.43 12.37 2.58
C SER A 151 -0.50 13.53 2.94
N TRP A 152 0.06 14.72 3.17
CA TRP A 152 -0.68 15.94 3.46
C TRP A 152 -1.60 16.33 2.30
N LYS A 153 -1.10 16.30 1.06
CA LYS A 153 -1.90 16.60 -0.14
C LYS A 153 -3.08 15.63 -0.34
N LYS A 154 -2.91 14.35 0.01
CA LYS A 154 -3.99 13.36 -0.04
C LYS A 154 -5.11 13.71 0.95
N GLN A 155 -4.78 14.20 2.14
CA GLN A 155 -5.73 14.63 3.17
C GLN A 155 -6.46 15.94 2.81
N GLN A 156 -5.80 16.83 2.06
CA GLN A 156 -6.38 18.10 1.59
C GLN A 156 -7.41 17.93 0.48
N LYS A 157 -7.44 16.78 -0.20
CA LYS A 157 -8.54 16.47 -1.13
C LYS A 157 -9.76 16.11 -0.28
N PRO A 158 -10.85 16.90 -0.29
CA PRO A 158 -12.08 16.45 0.35
C PRO A 158 -12.43 15.10 -0.27
N ALA A 159 -12.70 14.10 0.58
CA ALA A 159 -13.19 12.82 0.12
C ALA A 159 -14.40 13.10 -0.77
N SER A 160 -14.25 12.89 -2.09
CA SER A 160 -15.38 12.83 -3.01
C SER A 160 -16.37 11.89 -2.36
N THR A 161 -17.51 12.43 -1.95
CA THR A 161 -18.54 11.74 -1.18
C THR A 161 -18.82 10.36 -1.79
N PRO A 162 -18.75 9.26 -1.03
CA PRO A 162 -19.37 8.02 -1.49
C PRO A 162 -20.86 8.30 -1.57
N ALA A 163 -21.43 8.18 -2.78
CA ALA A 163 -22.84 8.34 -3.03
C ALA A 163 -23.64 7.56 -1.99
N ALA A 164 -24.53 8.25 -1.28
CA ALA A 164 -25.42 7.65 -0.31
C ALA A 164 -26.16 6.48 -0.96
N GLN A 165 -25.92 5.27 -0.44
CA GLN A 165 -26.81 4.15 -0.67
C GLN A 165 -28.14 4.50 -0.02
N VAL A 166 -29.06 5.06 -0.80
CA VAL A 166 -30.46 5.20 -0.43
C VAL A 166 -31.06 3.81 -0.43
N THR A 167 -30.96 3.11 0.69
CA THR A 167 -31.75 1.92 0.97
C THR A 167 -33.20 2.34 1.16
N LYS A 168 -33.98 2.34 0.08
CA LYS A 168 -35.44 2.42 0.17
C LYS A 168 -35.97 1.09 0.67
N SER A 169 -36.18 0.98 1.98
CA SER A 169 -37.07 -0.01 2.57
C SER A 169 -38.51 0.40 2.30
N ARG A 170 -39.26 -0.40 1.52
CA ARG A 170 -40.73 -0.39 1.52
C ARG A 170 -41.23 -1.83 1.40
N HIS A 171 -41.61 -2.39 2.55
CA HIS A 171 -42.57 -3.50 2.59
C HIS A 171 -43.98 -2.93 2.60
N ALA A 172 -44.81 -3.34 1.62
CA ALA A 172 -46.23 -3.64 1.80
C ALA A 172 -46.79 -4.30 0.53
N SER A 173 -47.27 -5.53 0.70
CA SER A 173 -47.96 -6.39 -0.27
C SER A 173 -49.28 -5.81 -0.79
N ARG A 174 -49.70 -6.22 -2.01
CA ARG A 174 -50.93 -7.01 -2.29
C ARG A 174 -51.36 -7.01 -3.77
N VAL A 175 -51.16 -8.16 -4.42
CA VAL A 175 -52.04 -8.95 -5.33
C VAL A 175 -53.04 -8.22 -6.27
N ARG A 176 -52.91 -8.45 -7.60
CA ARG A 176 -53.92 -9.14 -8.46
C ARG A 176 -53.48 -9.29 -9.94
N LYS A 177 -53.28 -10.56 -10.30
CA LYS A 177 -53.52 -11.36 -11.52
C LYS A 177 -54.01 -10.73 -12.86
N LEU A 178 -53.40 -11.26 -13.93
CA LEU A 178 -53.94 -11.78 -15.20
C LEU A 178 -53.76 -10.92 -16.47
N GLY A 179 -53.23 -11.55 -17.53
CA GLY A 179 -53.48 -11.16 -18.93
C GLY A 179 -52.28 -11.26 -19.85
N GLU A 180 -52.33 -12.24 -20.75
CA GLU A 180 -51.43 -12.54 -21.87
C GLU A 180 -51.06 -11.37 -22.79
N GLY A 181 -49.94 -11.54 -23.53
CA GLY A 181 -49.93 -11.13 -24.94
C GLY A 181 -48.75 -10.28 -25.43
N HIS A 182 -47.94 -10.91 -26.27
CA HIS A 182 -47.24 -10.33 -27.44
C HIS A 182 -45.93 -9.52 -27.26
N LYS A 183 -44.85 -10.31 -27.43
CA LYS A 183 -43.68 -10.08 -28.29
C LYS A 183 -43.81 -8.89 -29.27
N THR A 184 -42.84 -7.97 -29.27
CA THR A 184 -42.27 -7.38 -30.50
C THR A 184 -40.82 -6.97 -30.28
N CYS A 185 -40.04 -7.16 -31.34
CA CYS A 185 -38.59 -7.14 -31.41
C CYS A 185 -38.01 -5.72 -31.53
N TRP A 186 -36.76 -5.59 -31.11
CA TRP A 186 -35.89 -4.43 -31.36
C TRP A 186 -35.58 -4.32 -32.86
N PRO A 187 -35.60 -3.13 -33.48
CA PRO A 187 -35.08 -2.97 -34.83
C PRO A 187 -33.55 -2.89 -34.79
N ALA A 188 -32.92 -3.71 -35.64
CA ALA A 188 -31.50 -3.69 -35.94
C ALA A 188 -31.11 -2.44 -36.75
N LEU A 189 -29.90 -1.94 -36.50
CA LEU A 189 -29.21 -0.91 -37.29
C LEU A 189 -28.75 -1.49 -38.65
N PRO A 190 -28.62 -0.69 -39.71
CA PRO A 190 -28.07 -1.13 -40.98
C PRO A 190 -26.53 -1.09 -40.99
N ASP A 191 -25.92 -2.16 -41.51
CA ASP A 191 -24.50 -2.23 -41.87
C ASP A 191 -24.25 -1.54 -43.23
N THR A 192 -23.09 -0.88 -43.34
CA THR A 192 -22.40 -0.55 -44.61
C THR A 192 -21.24 -1.49 -44.81
#